data_AF-A0C7Z5-F1
#
_entry.id   AF-A0C7Z5-F1
#
_cell.length_a   1.000
_cell.length_b   1.000
_cell.length_c   1.000
_cell.angle_alpha   90.00
_cell.angle_beta   90.00
_cell.angle_gamma   90.00
#
_symmetry.space_group_name_H-M   'P 1'
#
loop_
_entity.id
_entity.type
_entity.pdbx_description
1 polymer ?
#
loop_
_entity_poly.entity_id
_entity_poly.type
_entity_poly.pdbx_seq_one_letter_code
_entity_poly.pdbx_strand_id
1 'polypeptide(L)'
;MLFCQIENHDDSQILGCCIKQDCKHPRPYCQYCMTSLHFDHFQQLKSFKQLNELILQKMKSYDYLMNMIQQIKISINTIYEIVNPLYVHPLDNVQSLSHSYLNDQIIKLMKIEVAEATGGLIVNIKELNNRIYNLCCKFQNLKSFPIKQTNFSEQIYQRRQQDSYVSIEPQLEKQNQEISQNLPIHFSSDYKDRYIELENSSKKAINLNFGWKVAICEPKIPNNNCPITFQFKIINANACDIGVCHRNKIIQANYQPELVKASGHGIYCINQQGYVYSNLNQNINNQKQSISFKNNDIISVEVNYQKQRILWTNQTLQNQYSMKFDITEDLYPCVGISYGEIITILNT
;
A
#
# COMPACT_ATOMS: atom_id res chain seq x y z
N MET A 1 -12.78 18.62 -37.17
CA MET A 1 -13.18 19.77 -36.34
C MET A 1 -14.07 19.26 -35.23
N LEU A 2 -13.97 19.85 -34.04
CA LEU A 2 -14.86 19.52 -32.91
C LEU A 2 -16.00 20.54 -32.86
N PHE A 3 -17.22 20.06 -32.69
CA PHE A 3 -18.44 20.87 -32.62
C PHE A 3 -19.06 20.79 -31.23
N CYS A 4 -19.84 21.80 -30.86
CA CYS A 4 -20.55 21.84 -29.58
C CYS A 4 -21.72 20.85 -29.58
N GLN A 5 -21.98 20.20 -28.44
CA GLN A 5 -23.07 19.22 -28.27
C GLN A 5 -24.20 19.75 -27.37
N ILE A 6 -24.27 21.07 -27.20
CA ILE A 6 -25.31 21.70 -26.40
C ILE A 6 -26.45 22.02 -27.35
N GLU A 7 -27.67 21.72 -26.90
CA GLU A 7 -28.88 22.04 -27.65
C GLU A 7 -28.85 23.49 -28.14
N ASN A 8 -29.07 23.67 -29.46
CA ASN A 8 -29.00 24.94 -30.18
C ASN A 8 -27.58 25.51 -30.42
N HIS A 9 -26.51 24.75 -30.14
CA HIS A 9 -25.13 25.11 -30.48
C HIS A 9 -24.49 24.12 -31.48
N ASP A 10 -25.25 23.18 -32.05
CA ASP A 10 -24.72 21.96 -32.68
C ASP A 10 -23.76 22.22 -33.86
N ASP A 11 -23.91 23.35 -34.57
CA ASP A 11 -23.01 23.74 -35.69
C ASP A 11 -21.80 24.59 -35.26
N SER A 12 -21.68 24.90 -33.97
CA SER A 12 -20.67 25.83 -33.48
C SER A 12 -19.35 25.13 -33.19
N GLN A 13 -18.28 25.61 -33.83
CA GLN A 13 -16.93 25.10 -33.59
C GLN A 13 -16.48 25.34 -32.14
N ILE A 14 -15.88 24.32 -31.54
CA ILE A 14 -15.21 24.46 -30.24
C ILE A 14 -13.95 25.30 -30.39
N LEU A 15 -13.78 26.28 -29.50
CA LEU A 15 -12.69 27.25 -29.51
C LEU A 15 -11.62 26.96 -28.45
N GLY A 16 -12.00 26.25 -27.38
CA GLY A 16 -11.11 25.95 -26.27
C GLY A 16 -11.82 25.27 -25.11
N CYS A 17 -11.32 25.43 -23.88
CA CYS A 17 -11.92 24.89 -22.66
C CYS A 17 -12.00 25.90 -21.51
N CYS A 18 -12.96 25.69 -20.62
CA CYS A 18 -13.01 26.38 -19.33
C CYS A 18 -12.10 25.70 -18.31
N ILE A 19 -11.23 26.46 -17.64
CA ILE A 19 -10.34 25.94 -16.58
C ILE A 19 -10.74 26.40 -15.17
N LYS A 20 -11.90 27.05 -15.03
CA LYS A 20 -12.44 27.46 -13.73
C LYS A 20 -12.88 26.24 -12.94
N GLN A 21 -12.29 26.05 -11.74
CA GLN A 21 -12.53 24.86 -10.92
C GLN A 21 -13.96 24.73 -10.40
N ASP A 22 -14.60 25.84 -10.09
CA ASP A 22 -15.96 25.91 -9.56
C ASP A 22 -16.99 26.23 -10.66
N CYS A 23 -16.61 26.07 -11.94
CA CYS A 23 -17.55 26.19 -13.03
C CYS A 23 -18.62 25.09 -12.94
N LYS A 24 -19.90 25.46 -13.06
CA LYS A 24 -21.01 24.50 -13.15
C LYS A 24 -20.95 23.63 -14.43
N HIS A 25 -20.19 24.08 -15.43
CA HIS A 25 -20.04 23.42 -16.72
C HIS A 25 -18.55 23.36 -17.15
N PRO A 26 -17.71 22.55 -16.50
CA PRO A 26 -16.30 22.44 -16.86
C PRO A 26 -16.15 21.64 -18.16
N ARG A 27 -16.20 22.34 -19.32
CA ARG A 27 -16.22 21.71 -20.63
C ARG A 27 -15.49 22.52 -21.71
N PRO A 28 -15.26 21.92 -22.89
CA PRO A 28 -14.94 22.68 -24.09
C PRO A 28 -16.04 23.69 -24.41
N TYR A 29 -15.68 24.88 -24.88
CA TYR A 29 -16.63 25.96 -25.17
C TYR A 29 -16.59 26.35 -26.65
N CYS A 30 -17.75 26.71 -27.20
CA CYS A 30 -17.88 27.44 -28.47
C CYS A 30 -18.20 28.93 -28.21
N GLN A 31 -18.37 29.72 -29.27
CA GLN A 31 -18.71 31.13 -29.15
C GLN A 31 -19.99 31.39 -28.33
N TYR A 32 -21.04 30.58 -28.49
CA TYR A 32 -22.28 30.73 -27.73
C TYR A 32 -22.13 30.31 -26.27
N CYS A 33 -21.38 29.24 -25.97
CA CYS A 33 -21.08 28.84 -24.59
C CYS A 33 -20.38 29.95 -23.80
N MET A 34 -19.51 30.69 -24.48
CA MET A 34 -18.76 31.78 -23.88
C MET A 34 -19.68 32.84 -23.29
N THR A 35 -20.78 33.16 -23.99
CA THR A 35 -21.76 34.18 -23.57
C THR A 35 -22.86 33.62 -22.68
N SER A 36 -23.34 32.39 -22.91
CA SER A 36 -24.48 31.84 -22.15
C SER A 36 -24.09 31.11 -20.86
N LEU A 37 -22.88 30.55 -20.79
CA LEU A 37 -22.47 29.65 -19.69
C LEU A 37 -21.22 30.11 -18.95
N HIS A 38 -20.42 30.97 -19.58
CA HIS A 38 -19.10 31.34 -19.08
C HIS A 38 -18.88 32.86 -19.01
N PHE A 39 -19.94 33.65 -19.16
CA PHE A 39 -19.87 35.10 -19.17
C PHE A 39 -19.17 35.66 -17.93
N ASP A 40 -19.54 35.16 -16.75
CA ASP A 40 -19.01 35.61 -15.46
C ASP A 40 -17.53 35.25 -15.23
N HIS A 41 -16.93 34.44 -16.11
CA HIS A 41 -15.55 33.98 -15.95
C HIS A 41 -14.80 33.77 -17.28
N PHE A 42 -15.09 34.61 -18.27
CA PHE A 42 -14.48 34.49 -19.60
C PHE A 42 -12.94 34.49 -19.59
N GLN A 43 -12.29 35.19 -18.63
CA GLN A 43 -10.83 35.24 -18.49
C GLN A 43 -10.20 33.87 -18.18
N GLN A 44 -11.01 32.95 -17.66
CA GLN A 44 -10.63 31.59 -17.29
C GLN A 44 -10.98 30.59 -18.41
N LEU A 45 -11.35 31.09 -19.59
CA LEU A 45 -11.40 30.31 -20.81
C LEU A 45 -10.01 30.33 -21.46
N LYS A 46 -9.58 29.17 -21.97
CA LYS A 46 -8.33 29.02 -22.70
C LYS A 46 -8.62 28.44 -24.06
N SER A 47 -8.20 29.14 -25.10
CA SER A 47 -8.15 28.59 -26.45
C SER A 47 -7.28 27.33 -26.48
N PHE A 48 -7.41 26.49 -27.51
CA PHE A 48 -6.56 25.30 -27.63
C PHE A 48 -5.06 25.61 -27.64
N LYS A 49 -4.65 26.72 -28.26
CA LYS A 49 -3.24 27.16 -28.24
C LYS A 49 -2.78 27.46 -26.81
N GLN A 50 -3.54 28.29 -26.09
CA GLN A 50 -3.24 28.65 -24.70
C GLN A 50 -3.33 27.43 -23.77
N LEU A 51 -4.22 26.48 -24.07
CA LEU A 51 -4.33 25.23 -23.31
C LEU A 51 -3.07 24.39 -23.47
N ASN A 52 -2.54 24.25 -24.69
CA ASN A 52 -1.28 23.54 -24.92
C ASN A 52 -0.11 24.19 -24.16
N GLU A 53 -0.01 25.52 -24.22
CA GLU A 53 0.99 26.29 -23.45
C GLU A 53 0.84 26.05 -21.94
N LEU A 54 -0.39 26.07 -21.43
CA LEU A 54 -0.70 25.80 -20.03
C LEU A 54 -0.34 24.36 -19.64
N ILE A 55 -0.67 23.36 -20.47
CA ILE A 55 -0.32 21.95 -20.24
C ILE A 55 1.20 21.81 -20.13
N LEU A 56 1.96 22.37 -21.07
CA LEU A 56 3.42 22.33 -21.04
C LEU A 56 4.00 22.99 -19.78
N GLN A 57 3.44 24.13 -19.36
CA GLN A 57 3.83 24.79 -18.11
C GLN A 57 3.54 23.93 -16.88
N LYS A 58 2.38 23.27 -16.84
CA LYS A 58 2.01 22.37 -15.73
C LYS A 58 2.85 21.10 -15.71
N MET A 59 3.18 20.53 -16.87
CA MET A 59 4.10 19.39 -16.98
C MET A 59 5.48 19.74 -16.42
N LYS A 60 6.06 20.90 -16.80
CA LYS A 60 7.33 21.36 -16.20
C LYS A 60 7.27 21.50 -14.68
N SER A 61 6.14 21.96 -14.15
CA SER A 61 5.93 22.08 -12.70
C SER A 61 5.84 20.71 -12.04
N TYR A 62 5.16 19.75 -12.68
CA TYR A 62 5.06 18.37 -12.24
C TYR A 62 6.43 17.67 -12.21
N ASP A 63 7.21 17.79 -13.30
CA ASP A 63 8.54 17.19 -13.39
C ASP A 63 9.47 17.72 -12.29
N TYR A 64 9.40 19.03 -12.03
CA TYR A 64 10.13 19.64 -10.93
C TYR A 64 9.73 19.08 -9.56
N LEU A 65 8.43 18.91 -9.29
CA LEU A 65 7.92 18.32 -8.05
C LEU A 65 8.39 16.86 -7.90
N MET A 66 8.35 16.08 -8.99
CA MET A 66 8.82 14.70 -8.99
C MET A 66 10.31 14.62 -8.67
N ASN A 67 11.12 15.51 -9.24
CA ASN A 67 12.54 15.58 -8.93
C ASN A 67 12.78 15.93 -7.45
N MET A 68 12.02 16.86 -6.86
CA MET A 68 12.12 17.16 -5.43
C MET A 68 11.75 15.96 -4.55
N ILE A 69 10.70 15.20 -4.90
CA ILE A 69 10.31 14.00 -4.17
C ILE A 69 11.42 12.95 -4.21
N GLN A 70 12.08 12.76 -5.37
CA GLN A 70 13.22 11.84 -5.47
C GLN A 70 14.38 12.29 -4.59
N GLN A 71 14.70 13.58 -4.58
CA GLN A 71 15.74 14.14 -3.72
C GLN A 71 15.44 13.94 -2.22
N ILE A 72 14.17 14.08 -1.81
CA ILE A 72 13.73 13.78 -0.44
C ILE A 72 13.92 12.29 -0.11
N LYS A 73 13.55 11.38 -1.03
CA LYS A 73 13.75 9.94 -0.85
C LYS A 73 15.22 9.58 -0.67
N ILE A 74 16.10 10.17 -1.47
CA ILE A 74 17.55 9.98 -1.33
C ILE A 74 18.00 10.42 0.05
N SER A 75 17.61 11.62 0.50
CA SER A 75 17.96 12.12 1.84
C SER A 75 17.44 11.22 2.96
N ILE A 76 16.21 10.72 2.86
CA ILE A 76 15.63 9.78 3.83
C ILE A 76 16.43 8.47 3.86
N ASN A 77 16.78 7.91 2.71
CA ASN A 77 17.58 6.69 2.64
C ASN A 77 18.98 6.91 3.22
N THR A 78 19.64 8.03 2.94
CA THR A 78 20.93 8.37 3.56
C THR A 78 20.81 8.47 5.08
N ILE A 79 19.76 9.12 5.59
CA ILE A 79 19.50 9.17 7.04
C ILE A 79 19.27 7.76 7.59
N TYR A 80 18.50 6.94 6.89
CA TYR A 80 18.23 5.56 7.29
C TYR A 80 19.51 4.72 7.33
N GLU A 81 20.37 4.82 6.33
CA GLU A 81 21.67 4.13 6.30
C GLU A 81 22.60 4.60 7.42
N ILE A 82 22.52 5.88 7.82
CA ILE A 82 23.24 6.40 8.97
C ILE A 82 22.65 5.85 10.27
N VAL A 83 21.33 5.86 10.44
CA VAL A 83 20.62 5.58 11.71
C VAL A 83 20.45 4.08 11.98
N ASN A 84 20.15 3.27 10.98
CA ASN A 84 19.86 1.84 11.13
C ASN A 84 21.02 1.06 11.78
N PRO A 85 22.30 1.33 11.48
CA PRO A 85 23.43 0.75 12.21
C PRO A 85 23.54 1.23 13.66
N LEU A 86 23.01 2.40 14.02
CA LEU A 86 23.16 3.01 15.35
C LEU A 86 22.26 2.35 16.40
N TYR A 87 21.34 1.48 15.98
CA TYR A 87 20.51 0.74 16.92
C TYR A 87 21.34 -0.34 17.63
N VAL A 88 21.72 -0.02 18.87
CA VAL A 88 22.29 -0.94 19.85
C VAL A 88 21.16 -1.32 20.82
N HIS A 89 20.89 -2.61 20.96
CA HIS A 89 19.85 -3.08 21.88
C HIS A 89 20.32 -2.85 23.33
N PRO A 90 19.63 -2.01 24.13
CA PRO A 90 20.15 -1.57 25.44
C PRO A 90 20.08 -2.63 26.54
N LEU A 91 19.59 -3.84 26.26
CA LEU A 91 19.30 -4.87 27.27
C LEU A 91 20.14 -6.15 27.16
N ASP A 92 21.11 -6.21 26.26
CA ASP A 92 21.97 -7.40 26.16
C ASP A 92 23.07 -7.31 27.23
N ASN A 93 23.21 -8.33 28.08
CA ASN A 93 24.37 -8.41 28.97
C ASN A 93 25.63 -8.57 28.11
N VAL A 94 26.41 -7.50 28.00
CA VAL A 94 27.61 -7.42 27.15
C VAL A 94 28.60 -8.56 27.43
N GLN A 95 28.65 -9.04 28.67
CA GLN A 95 29.53 -10.15 29.08
C GLN A 95 29.11 -11.51 28.50
N SER A 96 27.86 -11.64 28.05
CA SER A 96 27.30 -12.87 27.48
C SER A 96 27.29 -12.89 25.95
N LEU A 97 27.72 -11.79 25.31
CA LEU A 97 27.74 -11.67 23.86
C LEU A 97 28.90 -12.47 23.26
N SER A 98 28.67 -13.09 22.10
CA SER A 98 29.78 -13.68 21.33
C SER A 98 30.74 -12.58 20.87
N HIS A 99 32.03 -12.92 20.71
CA HIS A 99 33.04 -11.98 20.19
C HIS A 99 32.64 -11.34 18.85
N SER A 100 32.05 -12.12 17.94
CA SER A 100 31.59 -11.61 16.64
C SER A 100 30.51 -10.55 16.82
N TYR A 101 29.52 -10.81 17.67
CA TYR A 101 28.43 -9.86 17.92
C TYR A 101 28.92 -8.62 18.68
N LEU A 102 29.85 -8.79 19.63
CA LEU A 102 30.48 -7.66 20.33
C LEU A 102 31.24 -6.74 19.37
N ASN A 103 32.03 -7.30 18.45
CA ASN A 103 32.72 -6.54 17.41
C ASN A 103 31.74 -5.76 16.53
N ASP A 104 30.62 -6.39 16.15
CA ASP A 104 29.57 -5.71 15.38
C ASP A 104 28.97 -4.53 16.17
N GLN A 105 28.71 -4.69 17.47
CA GLN A 105 28.22 -3.59 18.32
C GLN A 105 29.26 -2.47 18.48
N ILE A 106 30.55 -2.79 18.62
CA ILE A 106 31.63 -1.80 18.68
C ILE A 106 31.72 -1.00 17.38
N ILE A 107 31.66 -1.66 16.21
CA ILE A 107 31.66 -0.98 14.91
C ILE A 107 30.46 -0.04 14.79
N LYS A 108 29.28 -0.45 15.28
CA LYS A 108 28.09 0.41 15.32
C LYS A 108 28.28 1.62 16.23
N LEU A 109 28.81 1.44 17.44
CA LEU A 109 29.12 2.53 18.38
C LEU A 109 30.13 3.53 17.77
N MET A 110 31.17 3.06 17.08
CA MET A 110 32.11 3.93 16.38
C MET A 110 31.43 4.75 15.28
N LYS A 111 30.48 4.15 14.55
CA LYS A 111 29.67 4.87 13.55
C LYS A 111 28.77 5.93 14.19
N ILE A 112 28.27 5.71 15.41
CA ILE A 112 27.53 6.70 16.21
C ILE A 112 28.43 7.88 16.54
N GLU A 113 29.61 7.63 17.12
CA GLU A 113 30.54 8.70 17.48
C GLU A 113 30.95 9.54 16.26
N VAL A 114 31.20 8.91 15.10
CA VAL A 114 31.51 9.63 13.87
C VAL A 114 30.32 10.46 13.40
N ALA A 115 29.09 9.94 13.45
CA ALA A 115 27.89 10.66 13.07
C ALA A 115 27.59 11.86 13.99
N GLU A 116 27.86 11.71 15.29
CA GLU A 116 27.76 12.77 16.29
C GLU A 116 28.84 13.84 16.08
N ALA A 117 30.11 13.44 15.96
CA ALA A 117 31.25 14.34 15.82
C ALA A 117 31.21 15.15 14.52
N THR A 118 30.76 14.54 13.42
CA THR A 118 30.64 15.24 12.13
C THR A 118 29.42 16.15 12.06
N GLY A 119 28.45 16.02 12.98
CA GLY A 119 27.15 16.69 12.90
C GLY A 119 26.38 16.36 11.61
N GLY A 120 26.82 15.37 10.84
CA GLY A 120 26.34 15.08 9.48
C GLY A 120 24.85 14.71 9.47
N LEU A 121 24.39 14.02 10.52
CA LEU A 121 22.97 13.72 10.70
C LEU A 121 22.13 15.00 10.88
N ILE A 122 22.61 15.96 11.69
CA ILE A 122 21.93 17.24 11.89
C ILE A 122 21.90 18.06 10.60
N VAL A 123 23.00 18.06 9.84
CA VAL A 123 23.08 18.73 8.53
C VAL A 123 22.07 18.12 7.54
N ASN A 124 22.04 16.79 7.43
CA ASN A 124 21.11 16.09 6.53
C ASN A 124 19.64 16.30 6.93
N ILE A 125 19.33 16.30 8.24
CA ILE A 125 17.98 16.60 8.74
C ILE A 125 17.59 18.05 8.43
N LYS A 126 18.49 19.01 8.65
CA LYS A 126 18.25 20.43 8.30
C LYS A 126 18.02 20.61 6.80
N GLU A 127 18.81 19.93 5.98
CA GLU A 127 18.66 19.98 4.53
C GLU A 127 17.33 19.36 4.08
N LEU A 128 16.95 18.21 4.64
CA LEU A 128 15.65 17.58 4.39
C LEU A 128 14.50 18.52 4.80
N ASN A 129 14.58 19.13 5.99
CA ASN A 129 13.58 20.08 6.45
C ASN A 129 13.47 21.30 5.52
N ASN A 130 14.59 21.85 5.05
CA ASN A 130 14.59 22.93 4.07
C ASN A 130 13.97 22.49 2.74
N ARG A 131 14.26 21.27 2.27
CA ARG A 131 13.66 20.71 1.04
C ARG A 131 12.14 20.54 1.20
N ILE A 132 11.67 20.03 2.34
CA ILE A 132 10.25 19.89 2.66
C ILE A 132 9.58 21.27 2.76
N TYR A 133 10.20 22.21 3.45
CA TYR A 133 9.68 23.58 3.59
C TYR A 133 9.52 24.24 2.21
N ASN A 134 10.55 24.17 1.36
CA ASN A 134 10.51 24.69 0.00
C ASN A 134 9.39 24.04 -0.85
N LEU A 135 9.18 22.73 -0.67
CA LEU A 135 8.08 22.02 -1.32
C LEU A 135 6.72 22.56 -0.84
N CYS A 136 6.54 22.72 0.46
CA CYS A 136 5.32 23.25 1.09
C CYS A 136 5.01 24.69 0.66
N CYS A 137 6.00 25.59 0.66
CA CYS A 137 5.81 26.97 0.19
C CYS A 137 5.40 27.01 -1.29
N LYS A 138 5.99 26.15 -2.14
CA LYS A 138 5.58 26.06 -3.54
C LYS A 138 4.17 25.51 -3.70
N PHE A 139 3.79 24.51 -2.90
CA PHE A 139 2.41 24.03 -2.86
C PHE A 139 1.42 25.10 -2.38
N GLN A 140 1.79 25.92 -1.40
CA GLN A 140 0.95 27.04 -0.96
C GLN A 140 0.78 28.10 -2.05
N ASN A 141 1.82 28.37 -2.84
CA ASN A 141 1.70 29.23 -4.02
C ASN A 141 0.83 28.59 -5.13
N LEU A 142 0.78 27.25 -5.19
CA LEU A 142 -0.16 26.50 -6.04
C LEU A 142 -1.59 26.44 -5.45
N LYS A 143 -1.78 26.69 -4.14
CA LYS A 143 -3.10 26.69 -3.44
C LYS A 143 -3.97 27.94 -3.72
N SER A 144 -3.55 28.83 -4.61
CA SER A 144 -4.52 29.71 -5.31
C SER A 144 -5.56 28.92 -6.13
N PHE A 145 -5.39 27.59 -6.24
CA PHE A 145 -6.44 26.65 -6.59
C PHE A 145 -7.12 26.08 -5.33
N PRO A 146 -8.33 26.53 -4.96
CA PRO A 146 -9.15 25.84 -3.97
C PRO A 146 -9.64 24.55 -4.62
N ILE A 147 -8.87 23.47 -4.46
CA ILE A 147 -9.38 22.13 -4.67
C ILE A 147 -10.45 21.94 -3.60
N LYS A 148 -11.70 22.29 -3.92
CA LYS A 148 -12.84 21.63 -3.29
C LYS A 148 -12.57 20.15 -3.57
N GLN A 149 -12.27 19.39 -2.51
CA GLN A 149 -12.33 17.94 -2.50
C GLN A 149 -13.78 17.56 -2.83
N THR A 150 -14.15 17.73 -4.09
CA THR A 150 -15.28 17.05 -4.66
C THR A 150 -14.80 15.64 -4.88
N ASN A 151 -15.66 14.72 -4.48
CA ASN A 151 -15.49 13.27 -4.40
C ASN A 151 -15.20 12.61 -5.75
N PHE A 152 -14.17 13.07 -6.46
CA PHE A 152 -13.73 12.59 -7.77
C PHE A 152 -13.14 11.18 -7.63
N SER A 153 -12.54 10.87 -6.48
CA SER A 153 -12.14 9.52 -6.10
C SER A 153 -13.34 8.59 -5.92
N GLU A 154 -14.44 9.03 -5.29
CA GLU A 154 -15.67 8.22 -5.19
C GLU A 154 -16.39 8.08 -6.54
N GLN A 155 -16.40 9.11 -7.40
CA GLN A 155 -17.02 9.02 -8.73
C GLN A 155 -16.23 8.11 -9.69
N ILE A 156 -14.88 8.13 -9.62
CA ILE A 156 -14.04 7.15 -10.35
C ILE A 156 -14.18 5.75 -9.75
N TYR A 157 -14.33 5.64 -8.44
CA TYR A 157 -14.59 4.36 -7.77
C TYR A 157 -15.96 3.78 -8.18
N GLN A 158 -17.01 4.60 -8.24
CA GLN A 158 -18.34 4.19 -8.69
C GLN A 158 -18.39 3.84 -10.18
N ARG A 159 -17.72 4.61 -11.05
CA ARG A 159 -17.62 4.25 -12.49
C ARG A 159 -16.82 2.98 -12.73
N ARG A 160 -15.75 2.72 -11.96
CA ARG A 160 -15.01 1.45 -12.06
C ARG A 160 -15.80 0.25 -11.53
N GLN A 161 -16.70 0.44 -10.55
CA GLN A 161 -17.61 -0.63 -10.16
C GLN A 161 -18.68 -0.93 -11.22
N GLN A 162 -18.98 0.01 -12.13
CA GLN A 162 -19.94 -0.20 -13.22
C GLN A 162 -19.31 -0.82 -14.48
N ASP A 163 -18.04 -0.52 -14.79
CA ASP A 163 -17.40 -0.96 -16.04
C ASP A 163 -16.50 -2.21 -15.90
N SER A 164 -16.34 -2.79 -14.71
CA SER A 164 -15.57 -4.03 -14.52
C SER A 164 -16.24 -5.01 -13.56
N TYR A 165 -17.41 -5.50 -13.93
CA TYR A 165 -17.89 -6.82 -13.52
C TYR A 165 -18.46 -7.51 -14.75
N VAL A 166 -17.57 -8.10 -15.56
CA VAL A 166 -17.93 -9.35 -16.23
C VAL A 166 -18.02 -10.38 -15.10
N SER A 167 -19.20 -10.45 -14.50
CA SER A 167 -19.59 -11.50 -13.57
C SER A 167 -19.53 -12.81 -14.35
N ILE A 168 -18.40 -13.52 -14.23
CA ILE A 168 -18.37 -14.95 -14.48
C ILE A 168 -19.14 -15.56 -13.30
N GLU A 169 -20.42 -15.84 -13.56
CA GLU A 169 -21.27 -16.72 -12.79
C GLU A 169 -20.55 -18.07 -12.50
N PRO A 170 -20.88 -18.80 -11.42
CA PRO A 170 -22.23 -19.34 -11.37
C PRO A 170 -22.93 -19.35 -9.99
N GLN A 171 -24.24 -19.12 -10.09
CA GLN A 171 -25.30 -19.40 -9.12
C GLN A 171 -25.44 -20.91 -8.78
N LEU A 172 -24.34 -21.64 -8.53
CA LEU A 172 -24.34 -23.09 -8.25
C LEU A 172 -23.89 -23.49 -6.84
N GLU A 173 -23.54 -22.55 -5.95
CA GLU A 173 -23.01 -22.87 -4.61
C GLU A 173 -24.05 -22.98 -3.48
N LYS A 174 -25.36 -23.09 -3.78
CA LYS A 174 -26.39 -23.16 -2.72
C LYS A 174 -26.60 -24.53 -2.06
N GLN A 175 -25.81 -25.58 -2.34
CA GLN A 175 -26.13 -26.92 -1.82
C GLN A 175 -25.05 -27.73 -1.13
N ASN A 176 -23.82 -27.26 -0.99
CA ASN A 176 -22.86 -27.89 -0.09
C ASN A 176 -22.18 -26.81 0.74
N GLN A 177 -22.77 -26.45 1.88
CA GLN A 177 -22.01 -25.80 2.95
C GLN A 177 -20.97 -26.81 3.43
N GLU A 178 -19.83 -26.85 2.74
CA GLU A 178 -18.65 -27.55 3.19
C GLU A 178 -18.36 -27.05 4.61
N ILE A 179 -18.40 -27.96 5.59
CA ILE A 179 -18.11 -27.62 6.98
C ILE A 179 -16.65 -27.17 7.02
N SER A 180 -16.42 -25.87 7.20
CA SER A 180 -15.07 -25.32 7.37
C SER A 180 -14.56 -25.61 8.78
N GLN A 181 -13.32 -26.03 8.90
CA GLN A 181 -12.65 -26.23 10.18
C GLN A 181 -11.87 -24.98 10.56
N ASN A 182 -12.15 -24.42 11.74
CA ASN A 182 -11.34 -23.35 12.30
C ASN A 182 -9.98 -23.90 12.76
N LEU A 183 -8.90 -23.23 12.32
CA LEU A 183 -7.55 -23.52 12.77
C LEU A 183 -7.20 -22.63 13.96
N PRO A 184 -6.91 -23.20 15.15
CA PRO A 184 -6.46 -22.40 16.29
C PRO A 184 -5.01 -21.95 16.06
N ILE A 185 -4.84 -20.78 15.46
CA ILE A 185 -3.52 -20.23 15.12
C ILE A 185 -2.99 -19.32 16.23
N HIS A 186 -1.67 -19.21 16.33
CA HIS A 186 -0.94 -18.23 17.14
C HIS A 186 0.33 -17.80 16.41
N PHE A 187 0.84 -16.61 16.67
CA PHE A 187 2.14 -16.20 16.12
C PHE A 187 3.26 -17.06 16.71
N SER A 188 4.16 -17.55 15.86
CA SER A 188 5.31 -18.33 16.31
C SER A 188 6.35 -17.43 16.97
N SER A 189 6.86 -17.83 18.14
CA SER A 189 8.02 -17.17 18.75
C SER A 189 9.29 -17.35 17.91
N ASP A 190 9.36 -18.45 17.17
CA ASP A 190 10.57 -18.91 16.49
C ASP A 190 10.59 -18.47 15.02
N TYR A 191 9.40 -18.35 14.40
CA TYR A 191 9.24 -18.02 12.99
C TYR A 191 8.73 -16.60 12.75
N LYS A 192 9.50 -15.62 13.20
CA LYS A 192 9.23 -14.20 12.98
C LYS A 192 10.52 -13.41 12.77
N ASP A 193 10.41 -12.26 12.12
CA ASP A 193 11.50 -11.29 12.15
C ASP A 193 11.80 -10.87 13.61
N ARG A 194 13.08 -10.63 13.91
CA ARG A 194 13.55 -10.26 15.25
C ARG A 194 12.93 -8.97 15.79
N TYR A 195 12.43 -8.08 14.92
CA TYR A 195 11.81 -6.81 15.31
C TYR A 195 10.29 -6.92 15.53
N ILE A 196 9.71 -8.11 15.37
CA ILE A 196 8.32 -8.35 15.73
C ILE A 196 8.25 -8.75 17.20
N GLU A 197 7.60 -7.93 18.01
CA GLU A 197 7.24 -8.25 19.38
C GLU A 197 5.88 -8.96 19.42
N LEU A 198 5.77 -9.97 20.27
CA LEU A 198 4.55 -10.74 20.47
C LEU A 198 3.96 -10.46 21.85
N GLU A 199 2.66 -10.19 21.88
CA GLU A 199 1.89 -9.94 23.10
C GLU A 199 0.65 -10.86 23.18
N ASN A 200 -0.03 -10.84 24.32
CA ASN A 200 -1.29 -11.56 24.55
C ASN A 200 -1.20 -13.06 24.23
N SER A 201 -0.20 -13.73 24.79
CA SER A 201 0.06 -15.16 24.54
C SER A 201 0.22 -15.46 23.05
N SER A 202 1.05 -14.66 22.38
CA SER A 202 1.32 -14.78 20.94
C SER A 202 0.11 -14.58 20.02
N LYS A 203 -0.91 -13.85 20.47
CA LYS A 203 -2.06 -13.49 19.63
C LYS A 203 -1.93 -12.12 18.99
N LYS A 204 -1.02 -11.28 19.46
CA LYS A 204 -0.82 -9.92 18.96
C LYS A 204 0.62 -9.78 18.49
N ALA A 205 0.81 -9.25 17.29
CA ALA A 205 2.12 -8.97 16.71
C ALA A 205 2.27 -7.46 16.49
N ILE A 206 3.43 -6.92 16.89
CA ILE A 206 3.79 -5.50 16.77
C ILE A 206 5.17 -5.40 16.12
N ASN A 207 5.33 -4.59 15.09
CA ASN A 207 6.66 -4.32 14.52
C ASN A 207 7.28 -3.07 15.14
N LEU A 208 8.41 -3.25 15.83
CA LEU A 208 9.12 -2.19 16.55
C LEU A 208 10.19 -1.49 15.70
N ASN A 209 10.38 -1.87 14.43
CA ASN A 209 11.40 -1.29 13.56
C ASN A 209 10.84 -0.86 12.20
N PHE A 210 11.55 0.06 11.55
CA PHE A 210 11.26 0.48 10.18
C PHE A 210 11.36 -0.66 9.18
N GLY A 211 10.56 -0.53 8.13
CA GLY A 211 10.44 -1.51 7.05
C GLY A 211 9.38 -2.56 7.31
N TRP A 212 9.10 -3.32 6.25
CA TRP A 212 8.10 -4.38 6.24
C TRP A 212 8.73 -5.69 6.74
N LYS A 213 8.06 -6.36 7.68
CA LYS A 213 8.55 -7.54 8.40
C LYS A 213 7.48 -8.63 8.45
N VAL A 214 7.89 -9.90 8.40
CA VAL A 214 6.97 -11.04 8.39
C VAL A 214 6.92 -11.75 9.75
N ALA A 215 5.70 -12.05 10.21
CA ALA A 215 5.43 -12.99 11.29
C ALA A 215 4.63 -14.18 10.75
N ILE A 216 5.11 -15.40 11.04
CA ILE A 216 4.46 -16.65 10.67
C ILE A 216 3.68 -17.18 11.87
N CYS A 217 2.52 -17.77 11.61
CA CYS A 217 1.68 -18.39 12.62
C CYS A 217 1.84 -19.91 12.61
N GLU A 218 1.57 -20.52 13.76
CA GLU A 218 1.49 -21.96 13.95
C GLU A 218 0.08 -22.35 14.42
N PRO A 219 -0.40 -23.56 14.11
CA PRO A 219 0.29 -24.63 13.38
C PRO A 219 0.31 -24.41 11.86
N LYS A 220 0.97 -25.31 11.13
CA LYS A 220 0.83 -25.40 9.67
C LYS A 220 -0.61 -25.70 9.30
N ILE A 221 -1.05 -25.20 8.14
CA ILE A 221 -2.39 -25.45 7.62
C ILE A 221 -2.46 -26.91 7.16
N PRO A 222 -3.35 -27.75 7.74
CA PRO A 222 -3.48 -29.14 7.35
C PRO A 222 -3.82 -29.27 5.86
N ASN A 223 -3.07 -30.10 5.12
CA ASN A 223 -3.40 -30.48 3.76
C ASN A 223 -4.43 -31.62 3.79
N ASN A 224 -5.66 -31.29 4.19
CA ASN A 224 -6.79 -32.22 4.19
C ASN A 224 -7.88 -31.74 3.21
N ASN A 225 -8.89 -32.56 2.98
CA ASN A 225 -9.98 -32.26 2.05
C ASN A 225 -11.01 -31.25 2.61
N CYS A 226 -10.71 -30.58 3.73
CA CYS A 226 -11.62 -29.65 4.40
C CYS A 226 -11.10 -28.22 4.25
N PRO A 227 -11.95 -27.22 3.93
CA PRO A 227 -11.56 -25.83 4.01
C PRO A 227 -11.13 -25.45 5.42
N ILE A 228 -9.96 -24.84 5.54
CA ILE A 228 -9.41 -24.38 6.82
C ILE A 228 -9.57 -22.88 6.94
N THR A 229 -10.15 -22.40 8.04
CA THR A 229 -10.43 -20.98 8.29
C THR A 229 -9.66 -20.44 9.50
N PHE A 230 -9.19 -19.19 9.38
CA PHE A 230 -8.63 -18.41 10.49
C PHE A 230 -8.88 -16.91 10.27
N GLN A 231 -8.70 -16.11 11.31
CA GLN A 231 -9.09 -14.70 11.29
C GLN A 231 -8.04 -13.77 11.91
N PHE A 232 -7.87 -12.61 11.26
CA PHE A 232 -7.04 -11.51 11.76
C PHE A 232 -7.89 -10.26 11.96
N LYS A 233 -7.68 -9.58 13.07
CA LYS A 233 -8.22 -8.25 13.36
C LYS A 233 -7.13 -7.20 13.21
N ILE A 234 -7.43 -6.16 12.43
CA ILE A 234 -6.50 -5.04 12.18
C ILE A 234 -6.65 -4.03 13.30
N ILE A 235 -5.67 -3.90 14.19
CA ILE A 235 -5.76 -2.96 15.31
C ILE A 235 -5.23 -1.60 14.88
N ASN A 236 -4.04 -1.59 14.28
CA ASN A 236 -3.40 -0.39 13.76
C ASN A 236 -2.55 -0.76 12.54
N ALA A 237 -2.93 -0.35 11.34
CA ALA A 237 -2.11 -0.57 10.15
C ALA A 237 -2.28 0.55 9.12
N ASN A 238 -1.18 0.89 8.47
CA ASN A 238 -1.12 1.80 7.32
C ASN A 238 -0.72 1.07 6.02
N ALA A 239 -0.01 -0.05 6.15
CA ALA A 239 0.58 -0.89 5.13
C ALA A 239 0.88 -2.29 5.72
N CYS A 240 -0.18 -3.08 5.93
CA CYS A 240 -0.06 -4.49 6.31
C CYS A 240 -0.57 -5.45 5.24
N ASP A 241 -0.04 -6.67 5.26
CA ASP A 241 -0.37 -7.79 4.40
C ASP A 241 -0.89 -8.97 5.21
N ILE A 242 -1.88 -9.68 4.67
CA ILE A 242 -2.51 -10.83 5.33
C ILE A 242 -2.61 -11.98 4.34
N GLY A 243 -2.20 -13.19 4.76
CA GLY A 243 -2.40 -14.37 3.94
C GLY A 243 -1.66 -15.59 4.48
N VAL A 244 -1.01 -16.31 3.57
CA VAL A 244 -0.28 -17.54 3.85
C VAL A 244 1.09 -17.54 3.18
N CYS A 245 2.02 -18.34 3.71
CA CYS A 245 3.37 -18.44 3.19
C CYS A 245 3.95 -19.86 3.25
N HIS A 246 5.01 -20.06 2.48
CA HIS A 246 5.93 -21.20 2.59
C HIS A 246 7.04 -20.85 3.57
N ARG A 247 6.97 -21.39 4.80
CA ARG A 247 7.85 -21.02 5.92
C ARG A 247 9.35 -21.00 5.54
N ASN A 248 9.82 -22.03 4.85
CA ASN A 248 11.24 -22.17 4.52
C ASN A 248 11.74 -21.06 3.59
N LYS A 249 10.93 -20.64 2.61
CA LYS A 249 11.26 -19.53 1.71
C LYS A 249 11.34 -18.20 2.46
N ILE A 250 10.45 -17.98 3.43
CA ILE A 250 10.48 -16.78 4.27
C ILE A 250 11.72 -16.73 5.15
N ILE A 251 12.08 -17.86 5.77
CA ILE A 251 13.31 -17.97 6.58
C ILE A 251 14.54 -17.72 5.71
N GLN A 252 14.61 -18.31 4.50
CA GLN A 252 15.71 -18.10 3.56
C GLN A 252 15.83 -16.64 3.10
N ALA A 253 14.70 -15.95 2.94
CA ALA A 253 14.64 -14.52 2.66
C ALA A 253 14.85 -13.63 3.89
N ASN A 254 15.26 -14.20 5.04
CA ASN A 254 15.42 -13.50 6.31
C ASN A 254 14.21 -12.61 6.66
N TYR A 255 13.00 -13.15 6.48
CA TYR A 255 11.72 -12.48 6.73
C TYR A 255 11.49 -11.19 5.93
N GLN A 256 12.20 -10.99 4.81
CA GLN A 256 12.08 -9.84 3.90
C GLN A 256 12.01 -10.26 2.42
N PRO A 257 11.04 -11.10 2.00
CA PRO A 257 10.87 -11.48 0.59
C PRO A 257 10.65 -10.29 -0.36
N GLU A 258 11.24 -10.37 -1.55
CA GLU A 258 11.04 -9.39 -2.63
C GLU A 258 9.71 -9.60 -3.37
N LEU A 259 8.60 -9.09 -2.82
CA LEU A 259 7.24 -9.37 -3.32
C LEU A 259 6.96 -8.87 -4.76
N VAL A 260 7.63 -7.80 -5.19
CA VAL A 260 7.30 -7.12 -6.47
C VAL A 260 8.03 -7.72 -7.67
N LYS A 261 9.28 -8.17 -7.48
CA LYS A 261 10.20 -8.42 -8.60
C LYS A 261 10.39 -9.88 -8.97
N ALA A 262 9.93 -10.82 -8.14
CA ALA A 262 10.16 -12.23 -8.35
C ALA A 262 8.89 -13.05 -8.16
N SER A 263 8.73 -14.12 -8.94
CA SER A 263 7.94 -15.29 -8.50
C SER A 263 8.78 -16.10 -7.50
N GLY A 264 8.16 -17.03 -6.78
CA GLY A 264 8.92 -17.88 -5.85
C GLY A 264 9.26 -17.23 -4.50
N HIS A 265 8.76 -16.03 -4.21
CA HIS A 265 9.02 -15.31 -2.95
C HIS A 265 8.36 -15.95 -1.71
N GLY A 266 7.52 -16.97 -1.90
CA GLY A 266 6.98 -17.77 -0.81
C GLY A 266 5.75 -17.20 -0.09
N ILE A 267 5.07 -16.17 -0.63
CA ILE A 267 3.87 -15.57 0.00
C ILE A 267 2.67 -15.57 -0.96
N TYR A 268 1.48 -15.74 -0.41
CA TYR A 268 0.20 -15.41 -1.03
C TYR A 268 -0.55 -14.48 -0.08
N CYS A 269 -0.62 -13.19 -0.38
CA CYS A 269 -1.26 -12.23 0.49
C CYS A 269 -1.96 -11.11 -0.26
N ILE A 270 -2.83 -10.43 0.47
CA ILE A 270 -3.44 -9.16 0.07
C ILE A 270 -3.01 -8.08 1.05
N ASN A 271 -2.88 -6.85 0.58
CA ASN A 271 -2.57 -5.71 1.43
C ASN A 271 -3.81 -4.87 1.75
N GLN A 272 -3.68 -4.04 2.77
CA GLN A 272 -4.73 -3.12 3.23
C GLN A 272 -5.34 -2.24 2.12
N GLN A 273 -4.56 -1.89 1.11
CA GLN A 273 -4.95 -1.00 0.01
C GLN A 273 -5.54 -1.77 -1.20
N GLY A 274 -5.66 -3.10 -1.12
CA GLY A 274 -6.17 -3.98 -2.16
C GLY A 274 -5.12 -4.49 -3.16
N TYR A 275 -3.83 -4.30 -2.90
CA TYR A 275 -2.77 -4.93 -3.70
C TYR A 275 -2.64 -6.41 -3.38
N VAL A 276 -2.18 -7.17 -4.37
CA VAL A 276 -2.05 -8.63 -4.30
C VAL A 276 -0.59 -9.03 -4.47
N TYR A 277 -0.18 -10.11 -3.81
CA TYR A 277 1.10 -10.77 -3.99
C TYR A 277 0.91 -12.29 -4.03
N SER A 278 1.47 -12.93 -5.04
CA SER A 278 1.37 -14.35 -5.32
C SER A 278 2.74 -14.92 -5.66
N ASN A 279 3.10 -15.98 -4.93
CA ASN A 279 4.28 -16.77 -5.22
C ASN A 279 4.21 -17.45 -6.61
N LEU A 280 2.99 -17.71 -7.12
CA LEU A 280 2.74 -18.42 -8.38
C LEU A 280 2.66 -17.48 -9.59
N ASN A 281 2.06 -16.29 -9.45
CA ASN A 281 1.74 -15.42 -10.57
C ASN A 281 2.31 -14.01 -10.37
N GLN A 282 3.48 -13.76 -10.96
CA GLN A 282 4.13 -12.44 -10.88
C GLN A 282 3.30 -11.31 -11.52
N ASN A 283 2.43 -11.59 -12.50
CA ASN A 283 1.69 -10.55 -13.22
C ASN A 283 0.63 -9.86 -12.36
N ILE A 284 0.18 -10.51 -11.27
CA ILE A 284 -0.78 -9.91 -10.33
C ILE A 284 -0.07 -9.25 -9.14
N ASN A 285 1.25 -9.42 -9.00
CA ASN A 285 2.00 -8.82 -7.91
C ASN A 285 1.98 -7.30 -8.04
N ASN A 286 1.75 -6.63 -6.91
CA ASN A 286 1.62 -5.17 -6.84
C ASN A 286 0.52 -4.61 -7.76
N GLN A 287 -0.52 -5.41 -8.07
CA GLN A 287 -1.73 -4.95 -8.74
C GLN A 287 -2.88 -4.79 -7.76
N LYS A 288 -3.61 -3.67 -7.87
CA LYS A 288 -4.77 -3.38 -7.02
C LYS A 288 -6.01 -4.14 -7.51
N GLN A 289 -6.13 -5.40 -7.11
CA GLN A 289 -7.14 -6.35 -7.60
C GLN A 289 -7.97 -7.01 -6.49
N SER A 290 -7.58 -6.83 -5.22
CA SER A 290 -8.25 -7.48 -4.07
C SER A 290 -9.11 -6.51 -3.26
N ILE A 291 -9.68 -7.03 -2.18
CA ILE A 291 -10.42 -6.27 -1.18
C ILE A 291 -9.49 -5.32 -0.42
N SER A 292 -9.94 -4.08 -0.21
CA SER A 292 -9.30 -3.18 0.74
C SER A 292 -9.91 -3.33 2.12
N PHE A 293 -9.13 -3.02 3.16
CA PHE A 293 -9.57 -3.07 4.55
C PHE A 293 -8.94 -1.95 5.37
N LYS A 294 -9.43 -1.73 6.59
CA LYS A 294 -8.98 -0.65 7.48
C LYS A 294 -8.88 -1.12 8.93
N ASN A 295 -8.38 -0.22 9.80
CA ASN A 295 -8.36 -0.47 11.23
C ASN A 295 -9.77 -0.86 11.74
N ASN A 296 -9.79 -1.84 12.62
CA ASN A 296 -10.92 -2.57 13.19
C ASN A 296 -11.64 -3.56 12.27
N ASP A 297 -11.26 -3.69 10.99
CA ASP A 297 -11.80 -4.77 10.17
C ASP A 297 -11.29 -6.13 10.62
N ILE A 298 -12.10 -7.16 10.36
CA ILE A 298 -11.76 -8.57 10.56
C ILE A 298 -11.65 -9.23 9.19
N ILE A 299 -10.47 -9.76 8.89
CA ILE A 299 -10.19 -10.50 7.66
C ILE A 299 -10.18 -11.99 7.99
N SER A 300 -11.12 -12.73 7.40
CA SER A 300 -11.12 -14.18 7.42
C SER A 300 -10.40 -14.70 6.20
N VAL A 301 -9.52 -15.68 6.41
CA VAL A 301 -8.79 -16.38 5.36
C VAL A 301 -9.23 -17.83 5.38
N GLU A 302 -9.72 -18.32 4.25
CA GLU A 302 -10.06 -19.72 4.02
C GLU A 302 -9.06 -20.32 3.02
N VAL A 303 -8.48 -21.46 3.36
CA VAL A 303 -7.57 -22.23 2.50
C VAL A 303 -8.22 -23.57 2.17
N ASN A 304 -8.38 -23.85 0.88
CA ASN A 304 -8.94 -25.10 0.39
C ASN A 304 -7.90 -25.78 -0.54
N TYR A 305 -7.23 -26.82 -0.04
CA TYR A 305 -6.22 -27.58 -0.79
C TYR A 305 -6.82 -28.33 -1.98
N GLN A 306 -8.01 -28.91 -1.84
CA GLN A 306 -8.69 -29.63 -2.91
C GLN A 306 -9.01 -28.71 -4.10
N LYS A 307 -9.46 -27.48 -3.82
CA LYS A 307 -9.76 -26.45 -4.83
C LYS A 307 -8.53 -25.61 -5.22
N GLN A 308 -7.38 -25.84 -4.58
CA GLN A 308 -6.15 -25.05 -4.71
C GLN A 308 -6.41 -23.54 -4.62
N ARG A 309 -7.24 -23.14 -3.67
CA ARG A 309 -7.77 -21.77 -3.54
C ARG A 309 -7.55 -21.22 -2.14
N ILE A 310 -7.14 -19.95 -2.08
CA ILE A 310 -7.23 -19.12 -0.88
C ILE A 310 -8.32 -18.07 -1.11
N LEU A 311 -9.21 -17.88 -0.15
CA LEU A 311 -10.28 -16.89 -0.14
C LEU A 311 -10.10 -15.95 1.04
N TRP A 312 -10.04 -14.65 0.78
CA TRP A 312 -10.09 -13.61 1.80
C TRP A 312 -11.48 -13.00 1.83
N THR A 313 -12.04 -12.83 3.03
CA THR A 313 -13.32 -12.16 3.26
C THR A 313 -13.14 -11.05 4.28
N ASN A 314 -13.49 -9.81 3.92
CA ASN A 314 -13.65 -8.75 4.90
C ASN A 314 -15.02 -8.91 5.57
N GLN A 315 -15.04 -9.31 6.84
CA GLN A 315 -16.28 -9.56 7.58
C GLN A 315 -17.09 -8.27 7.83
N THR A 316 -16.46 -7.09 7.81
CA THR A 316 -17.16 -5.81 7.94
C THR A 316 -17.87 -5.44 6.63
N LEU A 317 -17.15 -5.54 5.51
CA LEU A 317 -17.63 -5.08 4.20
C LEU A 317 -18.35 -6.15 3.39
N GLN A 318 -18.27 -7.41 3.82
CA GLN A 318 -18.86 -8.58 3.14
C GLN A 318 -18.39 -8.72 1.68
N ASN A 319 -17.16 -8.26 1.39
CA ASN A 319 -16.52 -8.44 0.10
C ASN A 319 -15.44 -9.51 0.17
N GLN A 320 -15.12 -10.08 -0.99
CA GLN A 320 -14.26 -11.25 -1.09
C GLN A 320 -13.24 -11.12 -2.22
N TYR A 321 -12.10 -11.78 -2.05
CA TYR A 321 -11.11 -11.97 -3.10
C TYR A 321 -10.56 -13.39 -3.00
N SER A 322 -10.25 -14.03 -4.13
CA SER A 322 -9.62 -15.36 -4.11
C SER A 322 -8.48 -15.46 -5.11
N MET A 323 -7.51 -16.32 -4.80
CA MET A 323 -6.41 -16.64 -5.69
C MET A 323 -6.04 -18.12 -5.60
N LYS A 324 -5.38 -18.64 -6.64
CA LYS A 324 -4.80 -19.98 -6.64
C LYS A 324 -3.45 -20.01 -5.93
N PHE A 325 -3.07 -21.17 -5.40
CA PHE A 325 -1.78 -21.37 -4.75
C PHE A 325 -1.12 -22.71 -5.13
N ASP A 326 0.18 -22.80 -4.87
CA ASP A 326 0.98 -24.02 -5.07
C ASP A 326 0.86 -24.97 -3.87
N ILE A 327 0.45 -26.21 -4.13
CA ILE A 327 0.26 -27.27 -3.13
C ILE A 327 1.52 -28.11 -2.85
N THR A 328 2.65 -27.82 -3.50
CA THR A 328 3.88 -28.63 -3.38
C THR A 328 4.60 -28.45 -2.05
N GLU A 329 4.32 -27.36 -1.32
CA GLU A 329 4.96 -27.01 -0.06
C GLU A 329 3.91 -26.76 1.04
N ASP A 330 4.28 -27.04 2.29
CA ASP A 330 3.45 -26.73 3.45
C ASP A 330 3.15 -25.22 3.52
N LEU A 331 1.89 -24.88 3.81
CA LEU A 331 1.45 -23.51 4.06
C LEU A 331 1.28 -23.20 5.53
N TYR A 332 1.61 -21.97 5.88
CA TYR A 332 1.43 -21.39 7.22
C TYR A 332 0.68 -20.07 7.09
N PRO A 333 -0.22 -19.71 8.03
CA PRO A 333 -0.76 -18.37 8.09
C PRO A 333 0.36 -17.36 8.36
N CYS A 334 0.30 -16.18 7.77
CA CYS A 334 1.30 -15.15 8.01
C CYS A 334 0.73 -13.74 7.86
N VAL A 335 1.43 -12.79 8.46
CA VAL A 335 1.20 -11.36 8.29
C VAL A 335 2.49 -10.65 7.92
N GLY A 336 2.38 -9.65 7.07
CA GLY A 336 3.44 -8.66 6.82
C GLY A 336 3.04 -7.35 7.48
N ILE A 337 3.89 -6.80 8.34
CA ILE A 337 3.59 -5.58 9.11
C ILE A 337 4.73 -4.56 9.01
N SER A 338 4.37 -3.30 8.81
CA SER A 338 5.27 -2.14 8.82
C SER A 338 5.43 -1.57 10.24
N TYR A 339 6.31 -0.58 10.41
CA TYR A 339 6.60 0.02 11.71
C TYR A 339 5.35 0.53 12.46
N GLY A 340 5.23 0.15 13.73
CA GLY A 340 4.15 0.57 14.62
C GLY A 340 2.81 -0.11 14.35
N GLU A 341 2.76 -1.03 13.39
CA GLU A 341 1.54 -1.75 13.06
C GLU A 341 1.28 -2.89 14.02
N ILE A 342 -0.01 -3.15 14.23
CA ILE A 342 -0.54 -4.06 15.22
C ILE A 342 -1.63 -4.90 14.56
N ILE A 343 -1.41 -6.21 14.53
CA ILE A 343 -2.41 -7.20 14.12
C ILE A 343 -2.67 -8.17 15.27
N THR A 344 -3.92 -8.60 15.41
CA THR A 344 -4.31 -9.60 16.42
C THR A 344 -5.03 -10.77 15.76
N ILE A 345 -4.72 -11.98 16.18
CA ILE A 345 -5.43 -13.20 15.83
C ILE A 345 -6.71 -13.29 16.65
N LEU A 346 -7.83 -13.64 16.01
CA LEU A 346 -9.06 -13.98 16.71
C LEU A 346 -9.15 -15.50 16.87
N ASN A 347 -9.37 -15.97 18.09
CA ASN A 347 -9.70 -17.36 18.33
C ASN A 347 -11.16 -17.56 17.91
N THR A 348 -11.38 -18.33 16.85
CA THR A 348 -12.69 -18.82 16.44
C THR A 348 -12.75 -20.33 16.54
#